data_AF-A0A8B6FTS2-F1
#
_entry.id   AF-A0A8B6FTS2-F1
#
_cell.length_a   1.000
_cell.length_b   1.000
_cell.length_c   1.000
_cell.angle_alpha   90.00
_cell.angle_beta   90.00
_cell.angle_gamma   90.00
#
_symmetry.space_group_name_H-M   'P 1'
#
loop_
_entity.id
_entity.type
_entity.pdbx_description
1 polymer ?
#
loop_
_entity_poly.entity_id
_entity_poly.type
_entity_poly.pdbx_seq_one_letter_code
_entity_poly.pdbx_strand_id
1 'polypeptide(L)'
;MAATSVMLWDGPEGEIMPYDHVPEADWSVNVCYCCFQTPIPATCTYCNCTAYLAEKFGNDSIVAPTTEAAPVVHNKTSSPYQEVENPAGGAVTSLIDLSTQPARASCGIEIFAGDDPHVVTWCRDFNDTLPPQMVEDVLNFDPSADFHTYKIAIDFEADEVVNLPGCEFNFDDNNPPIHAWTSLKVFQMTGGTDLNFLFNSFCKLHKNYNWWMTNLQCRDRYIFHGGFLGLDNISVVDRGCPPEGYTIKQADATTWMALFAISMVQIGIELIRHNFPSAVDIQKDLVRYLKDFLCISNQLNKDIDNGGMWNPEMTFYNDVLVDQLTEQNIPIQVRSLVGLLPLVACGTVNFSGIRCTEELKQVLQTDSIHIMKQSEEDTYFLTCVPPERITNLLQVLFDEEEFLSNFGIRSLSKIHSKDYILTLPVRKNTTENPETFSLTENFTLHYAPGEADSEMMGGNSNWRGPIWICANYILLDALEKIYSGLGSRLTIQHPAHQSRISLDLAVKDVCKRLVSMFLPDSTGARPLHGDYKQFTEDLWKDLILYYEYFHADSGRGCGASHQTGWTALITEILYKLYS
;
A
#
# COMPACT_ATOMS: atom_id res chain seq x y z
N MET A 1 42.32 -3.71 28.88
CA MET A 1 41.78 -3.13 27.64
C MET A 1 41.55 -1.66 27.89
N ALA A 2 42.28 -0.79 27.18
CA ALA A 2 41.96 0.63 27.11
C ALA A 2 41.14 0.81 25.83
N ALA A 3 39.82 0.89 25.96
CA ALA A 3 38.96 1.23 24.84
C ALA A 3 38.88 2.76 24.74
N THR A 4 38.99 3.29 23.52
CA THR A 4 38.67 4.70 23.25
C THR A 4 37.40 4.72 22.41
N SER A 5 36.37 5.40 22.90
CA SER A 5 35.11 5.58 22.18
C SER A 5 35.04 6.97 21.56
N VAL A 6 34.57 7.02 20.32
CA VAL A 6 34.28 8.27 19.61
C VAL A 6 32.86 8.20 19.08
N MET A 7 32.00 9.07 19.59
CA MET A 7 30.63 9.22 19.11
C MET A 7 30.59 10.22 17.96
N LEU A 8 29.96 9.84 16.85
CA LEU A 8 29.94 10.65 15.63
C LEU A 8 28.65 11.50 15.52
N TRP A 9 27.56 11.03 16.13
CA TRP A 9 26.25 11.69 16.12
C TRP A 9 25.39 11.24 17.32
N ASP A 10 24.68 12.16 17.97
CA ASP A 10 23.95 11.93 19.25
C ASP A 10 22.47 12.35 19.27
N GLY A 11 21.86 12.61 18.10
CA GLY A 11 20.49 13.13 18.10
C GLY A 11 20.33 14.42 18.95
N PRO A 12 19.12 14.71 19.49
CA PRO A 12 18.84 15.93 20.25
C PRO A 12 19.20 15.92 21.75
N GLU A 13 19.65 14.79 22.34
CA GLU A 13 19.98 14.70 23.78
C GLU A 13 21.45 14.31 23.98
N GLY A 14 22.23 15.23 24.57
CA GLY A 14 23.70 15.21 24.52
C GLY A 14 24.43 14.49 25.65
N GLU A 15 24.29 13.17 25.80
CA GLU A 15 25.13 12.36 26.70
C GLU A 15 25.84 11.19 25.99
N ILE A 16 27.19 11.18 26.08
CA ILE A 16 28.04 10.10 25.59
C ILE A 16 27.97 8.91 26.56
N MET A 17 27.31 7.82 26.16
CA MET A 17 27.32 6.55 26.90
C MET A 17 28.24 5.52 26.19
N PRO A 18 29.19 4.87 26.91
CA PRO A 18 29.98 3.77 26.35
C PRO A 18 29.11 2.53 26.13
N TYR A 19 29.37 1.77 25.06
CA TYR A 19 28.66 0.52 24.77
C TYR A 19 29.64 -0.65 24.86
N ASP A 20 29.26 -1.73 25.55
CA ASP A 20 30.09 -2.93 25.57
C ASP A 20 29.68 -3.83 24.40
N HIS A 21 30.57 -4.08 23.45
CA HIS A 21 30.36 -5.10 22.42
C HIS A 21 30.22 -6.47 23.09
N VAL A 22 29.03 -7.06 22.98
CA VAL A 22 28.77 -8.44 23.40
C VAL A 22 28.58 -9.26 22.13
N PRO A 23 29.46 -10.24 21.86
CA PRO A 23 29.30 -11.12 20.71
C PRO A 23 27.90 -11.73 20.71
N GLU A 24 27.20 -11.66 19.58
CA GLU A 24 25.91 -12.34 19.44
C GLU A 24 26.09 -13.81 19.82
N ALA A 25 25.22 -14.29 20.71
CA ALA A 25 25.27 -15.68 21.13
C ALA A 25 25.06 -16.55 19.89
N ASP A 26 26.10 -17.27 19.46
CA ASP A 26 26.01 -18.20 18.34
C ASP A 26 24.92 -19.25 18.66
N TRP A 27 23.73 -19.07 18.06
CA TRP A 27 22.57 -19.91 18.34
C TRP A 27 22.79 -21.35 17.87
N SER A 28 23.75 -21.56 16.96
CA SER A 28 24.19 -22.89 16.56
C SER A 28 24.90 -23.64 17.69
N VAL A 29 25.45 -22.95 18.71
CA VAL A 29 25.99 -23.63 19.92
C VAL A 29 24.89 -24.35 20.67
N ASN A 30 23.69 -23.77 20.77
CA ASN A 30 22.57 -24.37 21.46
C ASN A 30 21.88 -25.46 20.63
N VAL A 31 21.82 -25.29 19.30
CA VAL A 31 21.22 -26.28 18.38
C VAL A 31 22.13 -27.49 18.14
N CYS A 32 23.45 -27.26 18.07
CA CYS A 32 24.48 -28.26 17.80
C CYS A 32 25.22 -28.70 19.07
N TYR A 33 24.68 -28.42 20.27
CA TYR A 33 25.30 -28.83 21.53
C TYR A 33 25.57 -30.35 21.58
N CYS A 34 24.73 -31.17 20.91
CA CYS A 34 24.96 -32.61 20.80
C CYS A 34 26.28 -32.99 20.13
N CYS A 35 26.89 -32.11 19.33
CA CYS A 35 28.16 -32.37 18.67
C CYS A 35 29.36 -32.40 19.62
N PHE A 36 29.22 -31.86 20.84
CA PHE A 36 30.29 -31.82 21.83
C PHE A 36 30.36 -33.08 22.72
N GLN A 37 29.57 -34.12 22.43
CA GLN A 37 29.61 -35.40 23.16
C GLN A 37 30.63 -36.37 22.54
N THR A 38 31.30 -37.17 23.37
CA THR A 38 32.27 -38.18 22.92
C THR A 38 31.80 -39.60 23.29
N PRO A 39 31.58 -40.52 22.33
CA PRO A 39 31.68 -40.33 20.89
C PRO A 39 30.55 -39.46 20.33
N ILE A 40 30.81 -38.80 19.19
CA ILE A 40 29.83 -37.92 18.52
C ILE A 40 28.55 -38.73 18.25
N PRO A 41 27.38 -38.31 18.78
CA PRO A 41 26.14 -39.06 18.60
C PRO A 41 25.70 -39.08 17.14
N ALA A 42 25.29 -40.24 16.62
CA ALA A 42 24.79 -40.37 15.25
C ALA A 42 23.46 -39.62 15.01
N THR A 43 22.80 -39.13 16.05
CA THR A 43 21.44 -38.57 16.03
C THR A 43 21.39 -37.11 16.49
N CYS A 44 22.30 -36.27 16.01
CA CYS A 44 22.18 -34.81 16.16
C CYS A 44 21.32 -34.28 14.99
N THR A 45 20.00 -34.37 15.13
CA THR A 45 19.00 -34.26 14.03
C THR A 45 19.08 -32.98 13.21
N TYR A 46 19.58 -31.89 13.79
CA TYR A 46 19.60 -30.57 13.16
C TYR A 46 21.01 -30.07 12.85
N CYS A 47 22.05 -30.89 13.03
CA CYS A 47 23.43 -30.45 12.86
C CYS A 47 24.36 -31.52 12.28
N ASN A 48 25.14 -31.14 11.26
CA ASN A 48 26.22 -31.97 10.74
C ASN A 48 27.46 -31.77 11.62
N CYS A 49 27.60 -32.59 12.66
CA CYS A 49 28.65 -32.42 13.66
C CYS A 49 30.07 -32.44 13.10
N THR A 50 30.34 -33.20 12.02
CA THR A 50 31.67 -33.21 11.41
C THR A 50 31.98 -31.88 10.72
N ALA A 51 31.04 -31.34 9.94
CA ALA A 51 31.21 -30.04 9.29
C ALA A 51 31.26 -28.90 10.30
N TYR A 52 30.33 -28.92 11.27
CA TYR A 52 30.22 -27.89 12.31
C TYR A 52 31.46 -27.82 13.21
N LEU A 53 31.99 -28.96 13.66
CA LEU A 53 33.22 -28.97 14.47
C LEU A 53 34.46 -28.60 13.65
N ALA A 54 34.51 -28.95 12.36
CA ALA A 54 35.63 -28.60 11.47
C ALA A 54 35.66 -27.09 11.16
N GLU A 55 34.49 -26.47 10.97
CA GLU A 55 34.36 -25.02 10.83
C GLU A 55 34.74 -24.30 12.13
N LYS A 56 34.32 -24.84 13.29
CA LYS A 56 34.49 -24.19 14.59
C LYS A 56 35.89 -24.32 15.20
N PHE A 57 36.58 -25.45 14.99
CA PHE A 57 37.89 -25.72 15.62
C PHE A 57 39.01 -25.99 14.61
N GLY A 58 38.72 -25.97 13.30
CA GLY A 58 39.66 -26.40 12.28
C GLY A 58 39.88 -27.92 12.27
N ASN A 59 40.58 -28.42 11.25
CA ASN A 59 40.82 -29.85 11.05
C ASN A 59 41.85 -30.47 12.02
N ASP A 60 42.38 -29.70 12.97
CA ASP A 60 43.45 -30.15 13.86
C ASP A 60 42.98 -30.25 15.31
N SER A 61 42.84 -31.51 15.76
CA SER A 61 43.01 -31.97 17.14
C SER A 61 42.03 -31.48 18.21
N ILE A 62 41.07 -32.35 18.52
CA ILE A 62 40.22 -32.31 19.72
C ILE A 62 41.11 -32.49 20.97
N VAL A 63 41.32 -31.41 21.74
CA VAL A 63 41.73 -31.47 23.15
C VAL A 63 40.89 -30.47 23.94
N ALA A 64 40.18 -30.97 24.94
CA ALA A 64 39.28 -30.19 25.80
C ALA A 64 40.03 -29.34 26.84
N PRO A 65 39.38 -28.27 27.32
CA PRO A 65 39.42 -27.94 28.73
C PRO A 65 38.01 -27.92 29.36
N THR A 66 37.89 -28.65 30.46
CA THR A 66 36.88 -28.46 31.52
C THR A 66 37.11 -27.13 32.23
N THR A 67 36.06 -26.32 32.46
CA THR A 67 35.53 -25.98 33.81
C THR A 67 34.49 -24.85 33.80
N GLU A 68 33.46 -25.09 34.61
CA GLU A 68 32.66 -24.19 35.46
C GLU A 68 31.82 -23.06 34.85
N ALA A 69 30.51 -23.17 35.12
CA ALA A 69 29.49 -22.19 34.81
C ALA A 69 29.71 -20.88 35.58
N ALA A 70 29.79 -19.77 34.86
CA ALA A 70 29.68 -18.43 35.40
C ALA A 70 28.20 -18.10 35.75
N PRO A 71 27.95 -17.16 36.68
CA PRO A 71 26.64 -16.98 37.29
C PRO A 71 25.64 -16.34 36.34
N VAL A 72 24.36 -16.61 36.60
CA VAL A 72 23.21 -15.95 35.99
C VAL A 72 23.31 -14.45 36.21
N VAL A 73 23.58 -13.69 35.14
CA VAL A 73 23.37 -12.24 35.12
C VAL A 73 21.86 -12.04 34.99
N HIS A 74 21.28 -11.36 35.97
CA HIS A 74 19.88 -10.95 35.92
C HIS A 74 19.69 -9.99 34.74
N ASN A 75 18.99 -10.43 33.70
CA ASN A 75 18.42 -9.55 32.69
C ASN A 75 17.56 -8.50 33.42
N LYS A 76 18.01 -7.25 33.45
CA LYS A 76 17.09 -6.13 33.57
C LYS A 76 16.46 -5.94 32.21
N THR A 77 15.42 -6.69 31.92
CA THR A 77 14.41 -6.26 30.94
C THR A 77 13.84 -4.94 31.46
N SER A 78 14.14 -3.83 30.77
CA SER A 78 13.34 -2.63 30.89
C SER A 78 11.89 -2.98 30.54
N SER A 79 10.97 -2.48 31.35
CA SER A 79 9.53 -2.67 31.17
C SER A 79 9.11 -2.19 29.77
N PRO A 80 8.20 -2.87 29.05
CA PRO A 80 7.66 -2.40 27.76
C PRO A 80 6.76 -1.16 27.89
N TYR A 81 6.88 -0.44 29.00
CA TYR A 81 6.05 0.70 29.38
C TYR A 81 6.94 1.89 29.74
N GLN A 82 6.61 3.08 29.21
CA GLN A 82 7.20 4.35 29.63
C GLN A 82 6.37 4.93 30.79
N GLU A 83 7.01 5.43 31.86
CA GLU A 83 6.33 6.24 32.87
C GLU A 83 6.20 7.67 32.33
N VAL A 84 4.97 8.10 32.08
CA VAL A 84 4.68 9.50 31.74
C VAL A 84 4.24 10.21 33.02
N GLU A 85 5.00 11.21 33.46
CA GLU A 85 4.58 12.08 34.58
C GLU A 85 3.38 12.94 34.15
N ASN A 86 2.22 12.69 34.74
CA ASN A 86 1.06 13.56 34.58
C ASN A 86 1.23 14.82 35.43
N PRO A 87 0.95 16.03 34.91
CA PRO A 87 0.97 17.28 35.70
C PRO A 87 0.07 17.27 36.95
N ALA A 88 -0.87 16.31 37.06
CA ALA A 88 -1.72 16.09 38.23
C ALA A 88 -1.13 15.12 39.29
N GLY A 89 0.12 14.64 39.12
CA GLY A 89 0.84 13.89 40.16
C GLY A 89 0.63 12.37 40.18
N GLY A 90 0.57 11.72 39.01
CA GLY A 90 0.57 10.26 38.89
C GLY A 90 1.28 9.76 37.63
N ALA A 91 2.04 8.67 37.74
CA ALA A 91 2.68 8.00 36.61
C ALA A 91 1.69 7.07 35.90
N VAL A 92 1.55 7.22 34.57
CA VAL A 92 0.80 6.29 33.73
C VAL A 92 1.80 5.46 32.91
N THR A 93 1.62 4.14 32.88
CA THR A 93 2.41 3.19 32.08
C THR A 93 1.74 2.95 30.71
N SER A 94 2.36 3.39 29.61
CA SER A 94 1.87 3.15 28.23
C SER A 94 2.81 2.26 27.42
N LEU A 95 2.26 1.39 26.56
CA LEU A 95 3.03 0.52 25.65
C LEU A 95 3.89 1.34 24.68
N ILE A 96 5.14 0.92 24.48
CA ILE A 96 6.07 1.54 23.53
C ILE A 96 5.65 1.25 22.08
N ASP A 97 5.62 2.30 21.25
CA ASP A 97 5.14 2.29 19.86
C ASP A 97 6.20 1.69 18.89
N LEU A 98 5.97 0.46 18.39
CA LEU A 98 6.89 -0.32 17.55
C LEU A 98 6.72 -0.05 16.04
N SER A 99 6.72 1.21 15.67
CA SER A 99 5.74 1.72 14.71
C SER A 99 6.30 2.48 13.52
N THR A 100 7.45 3.08 13.75
CA THR A 100 8.34 3.67 12.79
C THR A 100 9.50 2.70 12.56
N GLN A 101 10.10 2.69 11.36
CA GLN A 101 11.50 2.28 11.31
C GLN A 101 12.24 3.31 12.18
N PRO A 102 12.90 2.89 13.25
CA PRO A 102 13.49 3.84 14.17
C PRO A 102 14.50 4.70 13.41
N ALA A 103 14.35 6.02 13.52
CA ALA A 103 15.49 6.88 13.28
C ALA A 103 16.65 6.36 14.14
N ARG A 104 17.86 6.26 13.60
CA ARG A 104 19.01 5.91 14.44
C ARG A 104 19.16 7.03 15.49
N ALA A 105 19.33 6.71 16.77
CA ALA A 105 19.54 7.73 17.81
C ALA A 105 20.98 8.23 17.79
N SER A 106 21.91 7.30 17.64
CA SER A 106 23.33 7.57 17.56
C SER A 106 24.05 6.44 16.84
N CYS A 107 25.18 6.80 16.27
CA CYS A 107 26.16 5.86 15.74
C CYS A 107 27.54 6.24 16.26
N GLY A 108 28.36 5.24 16.52
CA GLY A 108 29.68 5.42 17.11
C GLY A 108 30.70 4.41 16.61
N ILE A 109 31.95 4.68 17.00
CA ILE A 109 33.06 3.77 16.83
C ILE A 109 33.75 3.54 18.17
N GLU A 110 34.15 2.31 18.41
CA GLU A 110 34.99 1.93 19.54
C GLU A 110 36.23 1.23 19.03
N ILE A 111 37.39 1.66 19.56
CA ILE A 111 38.69 1.14 19.17
C ILE A 111 39.27 0.42 20.37
N PHE A 112 39.52 -0.88 20.20
CA PHE A 112 40.08 -1.75 21.20
C PHE A 112 41.58 -1.95 20.95
N ALA A 113 42.39 -1.73 21.98
CA ALA A 113 43.85 -1.85 21.95
C ALA A 113 44.34 -3.03 22.81
N GLY A 114 45.55 -3.51 22.53
CA GLY A 114 46.21 -4.59 23.26
C GLY A 114 46.30 -5.90 22.48
N ASP A 115 46.10 -7.03 23.18
CA ASP A 115 46.37 -8.38 22.66
C ASP A 115 45.41 -8.85 21.54
N ASP A 116 44.25 -8.19 21.40
CA ASP A 116 43.25 -8.48 20.37
C ASP A 116 42.66 -7.16 19.82
N PRO A 117 43.43 -6.43 18.99
CA PRO A 117 43.03 -5.10 18.55
C PRO A 117 41.96 -5.20 17.47
N HIS A 118 40.85 -4.50 17.67
CA HIS A 118 39.72 -4.49 16.74
C HIS A 118 38.95 -3.16 16.84
N VAL A 119 38.12 -2.91 15.85
CA VAL A 119 37.22 -1.78 15.77
C VAL A 119 35.79 -2.27 15.73
N VAL A 120 34.94 -1.69 16.55
CA VAL A 120 33.49 -1.92 16.49
C VAL A 120 32.83 -0.64 16.00
N THR A 121 32.07 -0.75 14.92
CA THR A 121 31.13 0.30 14.51
C THR A 121 29.72 -0.12 14.92
N TRP A 122 28.95 0.81 15.46
CA TRP A 122 27.62 0.51 15.96
C TRP A 122 26.62 1.63 15.65
N CYS A 123 25.36 1.26 15.50
CA CYS A 123 24.23 2.18 15.41
C CYS A 123 23.07 1.68 16.28
N ARG A 124 22.50 2.57 17.08
CA ARG A 124 21.32 2.30 17.91
C ARG A 124 20.08 2.97 17.35
N ASP A 125 18.94 2.42 17.70
CA ASP A 125 17.63 2.97 17.38
C ASP A 125 17.20 4.00 18.41
N PHE A 126 16.40 4.99 18.01
CA PHE A 126 15.96 6.11 18.86
C PHE A 126 15.41 5.70 20.24
N ASN A 127 14.85 4.48 20.35
CA ASN A 127 14.25 3.95 21.57
C ASN A 127 14.86 2.61 22.04
N ASP A 128 16.04 2.21 21.53
CA ASP A 128 16.68 0.90 21.82
C ASP A 128 15.72 -0.31 21.64
N THR A 129 14.75 -0.20 20.73
CA THR A 129 13.68 -1.19 20.53
C THR A 129 14.12 -2.42 19.74
N LEU A 130 15.18 -2.30 18.95
CA LEU A 130 15.84 -3.42 18.30
C LEU A 130 17.28 -3.56 18.81
N PRO A 131 17.87 -4.77 18.72
CA PRO A 131 19.29 -4.94 18.96
C PRO A 131 20.10 -3.96 18.09
N PRO A 132 21.13 -3.30 18.64
CA PRO A 132 21.98 -2.39 17.88
C PRO A 132 22.65 -3.14 16.73
N GLN A 133 22.74 -2.49 15.58
CA GLN A 133 23.54 -3.02 14.49
C GLN A 133 25.01 -2.78 14.82
N MET A 134 25.80 -3.85 14.79
CA MET A 134 27.22 -3.81 15.10
C MET A 134 28.00 -4.50 13.98
N VAL A 135 29.13 -3.93 13.62
CA VAL A 135 30.10 -4.54 12.72
C VAL A 135 31.47 -4.45 13.36
N GLU A 136 32.12 -5.59 13.51
CA GLU A 136 33.47 -5.72 14.05
C GLU A 136 34.46 -5.93 12.90
N ASP A 137 35.54 -5.14 12.90
CA ASP A 137 36.67 -5.26 11.99
C ASP A 137 37.96 -5.48 12.80
N VAL A 138 38.64 -6.60 12.56
CA VAL A 138 39.90 -6.94 13.23
C VAL A 138 41.03 -6.03 12.72
N LEU A 139 41.80 -5.45 13.64
CA LEU A 139 43.01 -4.69 13.30
C LEU A 139 44.22 -5.62 13.30
N ASN A 140 45.11 -5.41 12.33
CA ASN A 140 46.39 -6.11 12.26
C ASN A 140 47.54 -5.34 12.94
N PHE A 141 47.22 -4.32 13.73
CA PHE A 141 48.15 -3.49 14.47
C PHE A 141 47.53 -3.09 15.81
N ASP A 142 48.36 -2.80 16.82
CA ASP A 142 47.90 -2.25 18.10
C ASP A 142 47.70 -0.73 17.97
N PRO A 143 46.46 -0.23 18.07
CA PRO A 143 46.15 1.18 17.88
C PRO A 143 46.71 2.08 19.01
N SER A 144 47.22 1.51 20.11
CA SER A 144 47.89 2.25 21.18
C SER A 144 49.38 2.51 20.92
N ALA A 145 49.97 1.84 19.93
CA ALA A 145 51.41 1.89 19.67
C ALA A 145 51.86 3.18 18.96
N ASP A 146 51.04 3.71 18.05
CA ASP A 146 51.33 4.89 17.23
C ASP A 146 50.07 5.72 16.94
N PHE A 147 50.24 6.92 16.38
CA PHE A 147 49.11 7.72 15.89
C PHE A 147 48.59 7.18 14.56
N HIS A 148 47.33 6.78 14.53
CA HIS A 148 46.64 6.27 13.34
C HIS A 148 45.50 7.20 12.91
N THR A 149 45.24 7.29 11.60
CA THR A 149 44.08 7.99 11.04
C THR A 149 43.06 6.97 10.56
N TYR A 150 41.85 7.03 11.12
CA TYR A 150 40.74 6.19 10.72
C TYR A 150 39.80 6.99 9.82
N LYS A 151 39.34 6.38 8.72
CA LYS A 151 38.28 6.94 7.88
C LYS A 151 37.07 6.02 7.98
N ILE A 152 35.98 6.56 8.49
CA ILE A 152 34.70 5.84 8.60
C ILE A 152 33.83 6.36 7.47
N ALA A 153 33.35 5.46 6.62
CA ALA A 153 32.33 5.75 5.63
C ALA A 153 31.00 5.23 6.16
N ILE A 154 30.12 6.14 6.58
CA ILE A 154 28.73 5.81 6.88
C ILE A 154 27.96 6.03 5.58
N ASP A 155 27.79 4.95 4.82
CA ASP A 155 26.89 4.97 3.68
C ASP A 155 25.46 4.82 4.21
N PHE A 156 24.77 5.94 4.36
CA PHE A 156 23.32 5.90 4.40
C PHE A 156 22.88 5.42 3.01
N GLU A 157 22.47 4.16 2.88
CA GLU A 157 21.53 3.81 1.83
C GLU A 157 20.22 4.54 2.17
N ALA A 158 20.17 5.83 1.83
CA ALA A 158 18.93 6.40 1.40
C ALA A 158 18.54 5.53 0.21
N ASP A 159 17.62 4.58 0.43
CA ASP A 159 16.82 4.05 -0.65
C ASP A 159 16.44 5.29 -1.48
N GLU A 160 16.93 5.37 -2.72
CA GLU A 160 16.57 6.47 -3.60
C GLU A 160 15.05 6.40 -3.75
N VAL A 161 14.32 7.12 -2.90
CA VAL A 161 12.87 7.18 -2.89
C VAL A 161 12.49 8.16 -3.99
N VAL A 162 11.85 7.63 -5.03
CA VAL A 162 11.58 8.41 -6.24
C VAL A 162 10.09 8.73 -6.28
N ASN A 163 9.76 10.02 -6.21
CA ASN A 163 8.46 10.49 -6.65
C ASN A 163 8.34 10.29 -8.17
N LEU A 164 7.17 9.86 -8.63
CA LEU A 164 6.80 9.88 -10.04
C LEU A 164 5.82 11.04 -10.25
N PRO A 165 6.27 12.16 -10.85
CA PRO A 165 5.40 13.29 -11.14
C PRO A 165 4.12 12.89 -11.87
N GLY A 166 2.98 13.43 -11.40
CA GLY A 166 1.69 13.20 -12.03
C GLY A 166 1.58 13.84 -13.41
N CYS A 167 2.23 14.98 -13.63
CA CYS A 167 2.24 15.68 -14.91
C CYS A 167 3.52 16.49 -15.13
N GLU A 168 3.75 16.90 -16.37
CA GLU A 168 4.93 17.65 -16.80
C GLU A 168 4.96 19.10 -16.30
N PHE A 169 3.84 19.62 -15.79
CA PHE A 169 3.69 21.01 -15.36
C PHE A 169 3.62 21.18 -13.83
N ASN A 170 3.43 20.11 -13.06
CA ASN A 170 3.54 20.11 -11.61
C ASN A 170 4.21 18.82 -11.12
N PHE A 171 5.47 18.93 -10.73
CA PHE A 171 6.26 17.78 -10.26
C PHE A 171 5.95 17.34 -8.83
N ASP A 172 5.19 18.15 -8.09
CA ASP A 172 4.75 17.83 -6.74
C ASP A 172 3.40 17.09 -6.73
N ASP A 173 2.65 17.13 -7.83
CA ASP A 173 1.38 16.42 -7.96
C ASP A 173 1.58 14.92 -8.11
N ASN A 174 0.69 14.17 -7.47
CA ASN A 174 0.70 12.71 -7.48
C ASN A 174 -0.50 12.20 -8.29
N ASN A 175 -0.24 11.16 -9.09
CA ASN A 175 -1.28 10.35 -9.71
C ASN A 175 -1.42 9.00 -8.99
N PRO A 176 -2.54 8.28 -9.19
CA PRO A 176 -2.70 6.94 -8.65
C PRO A 176 -1.51 6.03 -9.02
N PRO A 177 -0.85 5.36 -8.06
CA PRO A 177 0.34 4.54 -8.30
C PRO A 177 0.00 3.16 -8.91
N ILE A 178 -0.73 3.14 -10.01
CA ILE A 178 -1.20 1.91 -10.68
C ILE A 178 -0.14 1.24 -11.57
N HIS A 179 1.07 1.79 -11.65
CA HIS A 179 2.13 1.34 -12.56
C HIS A 179 2.55 -0.12 -12.35
N ALA A 180 2.53 -0.63 -11.10
CA ALA A 180 2.79 -2.04 -10.84
C ALA A 180 1.70 -2.94 -11.44
N TRP A 181 0.43 -2.61 -11.22
CA TRP A 181 -0.70 -3.32 -11.83
C TRP A 181 -0.61 -3.28 -13.36
N THR A 182 -0.34 -2.10 -13.94
CA THR A 182 -0.18 -1.93 -15.40
C THR A 182 1.00 -2.73 -15.95
N SER A 183 2.16 -2.72 -15.30
CA SER A 183 3.35 -3.47 -15.75
C SER A 183 3.08 -4.97 -15.77
N LEU A 184 2.41 -5.48 -14.73
CA LEU A 184 2.00 -6.89 -14.67
C LEU A 184 1.01 -7.22 -15.81
N LYS A 185 0.02 -6.36 -16.06
CA LYS A 185 -0.95 -6.55 -17.15
C LYS A 185 -0.27 -6.58 -18.52
N VAL A 186 0.63 -5.62 -18.80
CA VAL A 186 1.39 -5.59 -20.07
C VAL A 186 2.23 -6.85 -20.23
N PHE A 187 2.94 -7.27 -19.18
CA PHE A 187 3.71 -8.52 -19.18
C PHE A 187 2.82 -9.73 -19.52
N GLN A 188 1.66 -9.86 -18.88
CA GLN A 188 0.72 -10.96 -19.12
C GLN A 188 0.14 -10.93 -20.54
N MET A 189 -0.30 -9.75 -21.01
CA MET A 189 -0.89 -9.57 -22.35
C MET A 189 0.11 -9.80 -23.48
N THR A 190 1.40 -9.60 -23.23
CA THR A 190 2.48 -9.86 -24.21
C THR A 190 3.02 -11.30 -24.14
N GLY A 191 2.36 -12.18 -23.40
CA GLY A 191 2.68 -13.62 -23.33
C GLY A 191 3.53 -14.04 -22.13
N GLY A 192 3.86 -13.12 -21.22
CA GLY A 192 4.50 -13.45 -19.94
C GLY A 192 5.96 -13.91 -20.07
N THR A 193 6.70 -13.41 -21.05
CA THR A 193 8.07 -13.87 -21.34
C THR A 193 9.17 -12.83 -21.11
N ASP A 194 8.86 -11.53 -21.13
CA ASP A 194 9.85 -10.47 -20.95
C ASP A 194 10.16 -10.21 -19.47
N LEU A 195 10.94 -11.10 -18.87
CA LEU A 195 11.34 -11.01 -17.47
C LEU A 195 12.26 -9.84 -17.17
N ASN A 196 13.02 -9.36 -18.17
CA ASN A 196 13.90 -8.20 -18.01
C ASN A 196 13.08 -6.91 -17.88
N PHE A 197 12.05 -6.74 -18.71
CA PHE A 197 11.08 -5.66 -18.53
C PHE A 197 10.44 -5.72 -17.14
N LEU A 198 9.97 -6.89 -16.74
CA LEU A 198 9.28 -7.08 -15.47
C LEU A 198 10.18 -6.78 -14.27
N PHE A 199 11.41 -7.29 -14.26
CA PHE A 199 12.39 -7.04 -13.20
C PHE A 199 12.81 -5.57 -13.14
N ASN A 200 13.09 -4.94 -14.29
CA ASN A 200 13.44 -3.53 -14.36
C ASN A 200 12.31 -2.61 -13.89
N SER A 201 11.05 -3.03 -14.07
CA SER A 201 9.87 -2.35 -13.54
C SER A 201 9.78 -2.55 -12.04
N PHE A 202 9.91 -3.80 -11.55
CA PHE A 202 9.91 -4.13 -10.12
C PHE A 202 10.91 -3.28 -9.33
N CYS A 203 12.17 -3.18 -9.75
CA CYS A 203 13.17 -2.40 -9.02
C CYS A 203 12.84 -0.90 -8.95
N LYS A 204 12.33 -0.30 -10.04
CA LYS A 204 11.95 1.13 -10.05
C LYS A 204 10.69 1.39 -9.22
N LEU A 205 9.74 0.46 -9.30
CA LEU A 205 8.49 0.53 -8.55
C LEU A 205 8.70 0.27 -7.07
N HIS A 206 9.69 -0.55 -6.68
CA HIS A 206 10.11 -0.70 -5.28
C HIS A 206 10.52 0.66 -4.69
N LYS A 207 11.35 1.43 -5.41
CA LYS A 207 11.77 2.79 -5.00
C LYS A 207 10.58 3.74 -4.86
N ASN A 208 9.65 3.70 -5.82
CA ASN A 208 8.44 4.52 -5.77
C ASN A 208 7.50 4.11 -4.64
N TYR A 209 7.33 2.80 -4.39
CA TYR A 209 6.55 2.28 -3.28
C TYR A 209 7.07 2.79 -1.93
N ASN A 210 8.39 2.74 -1.71
CA ASN A 210 9.01 3.25 -0.49
C ASN A 210 8.78 4.77 -0.34
N TRP A 211 8.84 5.53 -1.44
CA TRP A 211 8.51 6.96 -1.42
C TRP A 211 7.09 7.22 -0.92
N TRP A 212 6.10 6.48 -1.42
CA TRP A 212 4.70 6.59 -0.99
C TRP A 212 4.53 6.25 0.50
N MET A 213 5.14 5.15 0.96
CA MET A 213 5.09 4.73 2.35
C MET A 213 5.66 5.77 3.33
N THR A 214 6.65 6.56 2.89
CA THR A 214 7.30 7.58 3.71
C THR A 214 6.64 8.95 3.64
N ASN A 215 6.14 9.38 2.47
CA ASN A 215 5.78 10.79 2.24
C ASN A 215 4.28 11.08 2.22
N LEU A 216 3.44 10.07 2.00
CA LEU A 216 2.00 10.25 1.78
C LEU A 216 1.12 9.57 2.82
N GLN A 217 1.74 9.06 3.89
CA GLN A 217 1.05 8.45 5.01
C GLN A 217 0.55 9.53 5.99
N CYS A 218 -0.71 9.44 6.39
CA CYS A 218 -1.28 10.27 7.45
C CYS A 218 -0.70 9.89 8.82
N ARG A 219 -0.95 10.72 9.84
CA ARG A 219 -0.61 10.42 11.24
C ARG A 219 -1.16 9.05 11.69
N ASP A 220 -2.37 8.72 11.22
CA ASP A 220 -2.90 7.36 11.30
C ASP A 220 -2.16 6.48 10.29
N ARG A 221 -1.12 5.80 10.76
CA ARG A 221 -0.27 4.93 9.94
C ARG A 221 -1.11 4.01 9.06
N TYR A 222 -0.65 3.81 7.83
CA TYR A 222 -1.31 3.03 6.78
C TYR A 222 -2.65 3.59 6.27
N ILE A 223 -3.03 4.82 6.64
CA ILE A 223 -3.94 5.66 5.86
C ILE A 223 -3.12 6.65 5.05
N PHE A 224 -3.54 6.90 3.82
CA PHE A 224 -2.83 7.77 2.89
C PHE A 224 -3.69 8.96 2.48
N HIS A 225 -2.99 10.03 2.13
CA HIS A 225 -3.51 11.13 1.34
C HIS A 225 -2.68 11.21 0.04
N GLY A 226 -3.16 11.96 -0.93
CA GLY A 226 -2.47 12.13 -2.21
C GLY A 226 -2.94 13.35 -2.99
N GLY A 227 -3.81 14.16 -2.38
CA GLY A 227 -4.38 15.35 -2.99
C GLY A 227 -5.25 14.98 -4.20
N PHE A 228 -4.78 15.43 -5.37
CA PHE A 228 -5.49 15.37 -6.64
C PHE A 228 -5.83 13.95 -7.12
N LEU A 229 -4.83 13.07 -7.24
CA LEU A 229 -4.95 11.68 -7.71
C LEU A 229 -5.78 11.46 -8.98
N GLY A 230 -5.79 12.42 -9.91
CA GLY A 230 -6.48 12.28 -11.19
C GLY A 230 -8.01 12.33 -11.13
N LEU A 231 -8.59 12.69 -9.99
CA LEU A 231 -10.05 12.80 -9.80
C LEU A 231 -10.44 14.23 -9.42
N ASP A 232 -10.26 15.15 -10.38
CA ASP A 232 -10.31 16.61 -10.28
C ASP A 232 -11.36 17.16 -9.32
N ASN A 233 -12.64 16.84 -9.59
CA ASN A 233 -13.76 17.39 -8.86
C ASN A 233 -14.63 16.35 -8.13
N ILE A 234 -14.12 15.14 -7.90
CA ILE A 234 -14.89 13.99 -7.36
C ILE A 234 -15.50 14.25 -5.96
N SER A 235 -14.90 15.15 -5.18
CA SER A 235 -15.28 15.46 -3.80
C SER A 235 -16.01 16.80 -3.68
N VAL A 236 -16.62 17.04 -2.53
CA VAL A 236 -17.30 18.31 -2.17
C VAL A 236 -16.30 19.43 -1.86
N VAL A 237 -15.07 19.08 -1.48
CA VAL A 237 -13.94 20.00 -1.24
C VAL A 237 -12.79 19.67 -2.19
N ASP A 238 -11.91 20.65 -2.41
CA ASP A 238 -10.63 20.42 -3.09
C ASP A 238 -9.74 19.53 -2.18
N ARG A 239 -9.35 18.37 -2.70
CA ARG A 239 -8.52 17.40 -1.96
C ARG A 239 -7.05 17.80 -1.92
N GLY A 240 -6.57 18.52 -2.94
CA GLY A 240 -5.21 19.06 -3.01
C GLY A 240 -5.03 20.30 -2.14
N CYS A 241 -6.12 21.05 -1.91
CA CYS A 241 -6.15 22.18 -1.00
C CYS A 241 -7.38 22.12 -0.07
N PRO A 242 -7.38 21.25 0.96
CA PRO A 242 -8.48 21.17 1.91
C PRO A 242 -8.73 22.51 2.62
N PRO A 243 -9.95 22.76 3.14
CA PRO A 243 -10.27 23.99 3.87
C PRO A 243 -9.26 24.25 5.00
N GLU A 244 -8.95 25.53 5.25
CA GLU A 244 -7.98 25.94 6.27
C GLU A 244 -8.31 25.30 7.62
N GLY A 245 -7.30 24.75 8.31
CA GLY A 245 -7.44 24.05 9.58
C GLY A 245 -7.94 22.60 9.50
N TYR A 246 -8.10 22.05 8.30
CA TYR A 246 -8.44 20.64 8.09
C TYR A 246 -7.35 19.93 7.28
N THR A 247 -7.16 18.64 7.57
CA THR A 247 -6.44 17.71 6.68
C THR A 247 -7.41 16.66 6.15
N ILE A 248 -7.00 15.86 5.16
CA ILE A 248 -7.86 14.85 4.54
C ILE A 248 -7.19 13.47 4.55
N LYS A 249 -7.98 12.46 4.89
CA LYS A 249 -7.70 11.03 4.65
C LYS A 249 -8.45 10.61 3.41
N GLN A 250 -7.77 9.91 2.51
CA GLN A 250 -8.33 9.54 1.20
C GLN A 250 -8.47 8.02 1.05
N ALA A 251 -9.71 7.57 0.79
CA ALA A 251 -10.01 6.14 0.69
C ALA A 251 -9.39 5.54 -0.58
N ASP A 252 -9.38 6.29 -1.67
CA ASP A 252 -8.75 5.91 -2.93
C ASP A 252 -7.22 5.88 -2.81
N ALA A 253 -6.59 6.91 -2.21
CA ALA A 253 -5.14 6.93 -1.96
C ALA A 253 -4.68 5.69 -1.18
N THR A 254 -5.40 5.38 -0.09
CA THR A 254 -5.14 4.23 0.77
C THR A 254 -5.32 2.91 0.01
N THR A 255 -6.38 2.83 -0.81
CA THR A 255 -6.65 1.68 -1.68
C THR A 255 -5.55 1.48 -2.72
N TRP A 256 -5.05 2.55 -3.34
CA TRP A 256 -4.03 2.44 -4.37
C TRP A 256 -2.74 1.83 -3.82
N MET A 257 -2.38 2.13 -2.58
CA MET A 257 -1.25 1.49 -1.91
C MET A 257 -1.48 0.01 -1.62
N ALA A 258 -2.70 -0.39 -1.25
CA ALA A 258 -3.05 -1.81 -1.13
C ALA A 258 -2.95 -2.54 -2.49
N LEU A 259 -3.45 -1.93 -3.57
CA LEU A 259 -3.31 -2.48 -4.93
C LEU A 259 -1.84 -2.56 -5.36
N PHE A 260 -1.04 -1.53 -5.04
CA PHE A 260 0.39 -1.49 -5.34
C PHE A 260 1.11 -2.65 -4.65
N ALA A 261 0.87 -2.85 -3.35
CA ALA A 261 1.44 -3.96 -2.59
C ALA A 261 1.08 -5.33 -3.21
N ILE A 262 -0.20 -5.59 -3.49
CA ILE A 262 -0.64 -6.84 -4.15
C ILE A 262 0.06 -7.03 -5.50
N SER A 263 0.13 -5.97 -6.30
CA SER A 263 0.74 -6.03 -7.64
C SER A 263 2.24 -6.33 -7.56
N MET A 264 2.95 -5.75 -6.58
CA MET A 264 4.36 -6.06 -6.33
C MET A 264 4.57 -7.51 -5.90
N VAL A 265 3.66 -8.06 -5.07
CA VAL A 265 3.69 -9.49 -4.71
C VAL A 265 3.51 -10.37 -5.95
N GLN A 266 2.53 -10.05 -6.80
CA GLN A 266 2.28 -10.82 -8.02
C GLN A 266 3.47 -10.77 -9.00
N ILE A 267 4.08 -9.58 -9.18
CA ILE A 267 5.29 -9.43 -9.99
C ILE A 267 6.44 -10.27 -9.42
N GLY A 268 6.70 -10.18 -8.11
CA GLY A 268 7.79 -10.91 -7.46
C GLY A 268 7.62 -12.42 -7.57
N ILE A 269 6.38 -12.92 -7.47
CA ILE A 269 6.05 -14.34 -7.70
C ILE A 269 6.42 -14.79 -9.12
N GLU A 270 6.09 -14.01 -10.15
CA GLU A 270 6.49 -14.34 -11.53
C GLU A 270 8.02 -14.40 -11.68
N LEU A 271 8.73 -13.43 -11.11
CA LEU A 271 10.20 -13.41 -11.15
C LEU A 271 10.82 -14.63 -10.45
N ILE A 272 10.31 -15.00 -9.27
CA ILE A 272 10.78 -16.18 -8.53
C ILE A 272 10.47 -17.47 -9.29
N ARG A 273 9.25 -17.60 -9.84
CA ARG A 273 8.81 -18.78 -10.60
C ARG A 273 9.71 -19.05 -11.80
N HIS A 274 10.21 -18.00 -12.43
CA HIS A 274 11.12 -18.09 -13.57
C HIS A 274 12.61 -18.16 -13.18
N ASN A 275 12.93 -18.43 -11.90
CA ASN A 275 14.28 -18.58 -11.37
C ASN A 275 15.18 -17.34 -11.61
N PHE A 276 14.62 -16.13 -11.47
CA PHE A 276 15.41 -14.91 -11.59
C PHE A 276 16.51 -14.85 -10.51
N PRO A 277 17.76 -14.43 -10.81
CA PRO A 277 18.91 -14.55 -9.89
C PRO A 277 18.73 -13.96 -8.48
N SER A 278 17.88 -12.94 -8.32
CA SER A 278 17.62 -12.24 -7.05
C SER A 278 16.42 -12.82 -6.25
N ALA A 279 16.04 -14.07 -6.48
CA ALA A 279 14.85 -14.69 -5.89
C ALA A 279 14.79 -14.62 -4.35
N VAL A 280 15.93 -14.69 -3.65
CA VAL A 280 15.98 -14.62 -2.18
C VAL A 280 15.57 -13.23 -1.67
N ASP A 281 16.11 -12.17 -2.27
CA ASP A 281 15.80 -10.79 -1.88
C ASP A 281 14.38 -10.41 -2.27
N ILE A 282 13.91 -10.87 -3.44
CA ILE A 282 12.51 -10.71 -3.85
C ILE A 282 11.58 -11.36 -2.83
N GLN A 283 11.89 -12.55 -2.29
CA GLN A 283 11.06 -13.18 -1.25
C GLN A 283 10.96 -12.34 0.03
N LYS A 284 12.04 -11.68 0.45
CA LYS A 284 12.01 -10.74 1.60
C LYS A 284 11.08 -9.56 1.31
N ASP A 285 11.15 -9.02 0.09
CA ASP A 285 10.25 -7.94 -0.35
C ASP A 285 8.78 -8.39 -0.34
N LEU A 286 8.48 -9.63 -0.78
CA LEU A 286 7.11 -10.15 -0.73
C LEU A 286 6.57 -10.20 0.70
N VAL A 287 7.39 -10.60 1.68
CA VAL A 287 6.99 -10.59 3.09
C VAL A 287 6.62 -9.17 3.53
N ARG A 288 7.41 -8.17 3.16
CA ARG A 288 7.13 -6.76 3.48
C ARG A 288 5.82 -6.29 2.82
N TYR A 289 5.66 -6.48 1.52
CA TYR A 289 4.46 -6.05 0.80
C TYR A 289 3.19 -6.73 1.32
N LEU A 290 3.24 -8.01 1.68
CA LEU A 290 2.08 -8.70 2.27
C LEU A 290 1.75 -8.16 3.67
N LYS A 291 2.75 -7.86 4.50
CA LYS A 291 2.52 -7.24 5.82
C LYS A 291 1.93 -5.84 5.68
N ASP A 292 2.48 -5.02 4.79
CA ASP A 292 1.94 -3.68 4.51
C ASP A 292 0.50 -3.76 3.99
N PHE A 293 0.23 -4.66 3.05
CA PHE A 293 -1.12 -4.90 2.55
C PHE A 293 -2.11 -5.25 3.67
N LEU A 294 -1.72 -6.12 4.61
CA LEU A 294 -2.55 -6.45 5.78
C LEU A 294 -2.77 -5.24 6.68
N CYS A 295 -1.72 -4.45 6.96
CA CYS A 295 -1.82 -3.24 7.77
C CYS A 295 -2.76 -2.20 7.14
N ILE A 296 -2.59 -1.92 5.84
CA ILE A 296 -3.44 -1.01 5.06
C ILE A 296 -4.89 -1.49 5.08
N SER A 297 -5.11 -2.78 4.80
CA SER A 297 -6.45 -3.36 4.76
C SER A 297 -7.12 -3.27 6.12
N ASN A 298 -6.43 -3.63 7.21
CA ASN A 298 -6.98 -3.53 8.56
C ASN A 298 -7.32 -2.07 8.93
N GLN A 299 -6.46 -1.11 8.60
CA GLN A 299 -6.68 0.30 8.95
C GLN A 299 -7.80 0.93 8.13
N LEU A 300 -7.82 0.73 6.80
CA LEU A 300 -8.89 1.21 5.92
C LEU A 300 -10.27 0.74 6.41
N ASN A 301 -10.33 -0.50 6.92
CA ASN A 301 -11.56 -1.14 7.35
C ASN A 301 -12.04 -0.77 8.76
N LYS A 302 -11.28 -0.01 9.55
CA LYS A 302 -11.81 0.53 10.80
C LYS A 302 -12.96 1.49 10.50
N ASP A 303 -13.86 1.63 11.47
CA ASP A 303 -14.90 2.65 11.42
C ASP A 303 -14.25 4.04 11.49
N ILE A 304 -14.90 5.04 10.91
CA ILE A 304 -14.38 6.42 10.84
C ILE A 304 -14.11 7.01 12.23
N ASP A 305 -14.95 6.69 13.22
CA ASP A 305 -14.76 7.10 14.61
C ASP A 305 -13.49 6.50 15.24
N ASN A 306 -12.98 5.41 14.66
CA ASN A 306 -11.76 4.71 15.09
C ASN A 306 -10.58 4.96 14.14
N GLY A 307 -10.62 6.04 13.35
CA GLY A 307 -9.54 6.46 12.46
C GLY A 307 -9.44 5.69 11.15
N GLY A 308 -10.42 4.84 10.82
CA GLY A 308 -10.53 4.21 9.51
C GLY A 308 -11.38 5.03 8.54
N MET A 309 -11.92 4.35 7.53
CA MET A 309 -12.65 5.01 6.43
C MET A 309 -14.02 4.38 6.14
N TRP A 310 -14.42 3.38 6.94
CA TRP A 310 -15.75 2.79 6.82
C TRP A 310 -16.80 3.59 7.58
N ASN A 311 -17.84 4.00 6.87
CA ASN A 311 -19.00 4.62 7.47
C ASN A 311 -20.10 3.55 7.70
N PRO A 312 -20.34 3.14 8.96
CA PRO A 312 -21.34 2.11 9.26
C PRO A 312 -22.78 2.58 8.96
N GLU A 313 -23.07 3.88 9.06
CA GLU A 313 -24.40 4.42 8.78
C GLU A 313 -24.72 4.38 7.29
N MET A 314 -23.73 4.69 6.45
CA MET A 314 -23.89 4.65 4.98
C MET A 314 -23.64 3.26 4.39
N THR A 315 -23.05 2.35 5.16
CA THR A 315 -22.48 1.07 4.70
C THR A 315 -21.56 1.25 3.49
N PHE A 316 -20.66 2.24 3.58
CA PHE A 316 -19.85 2.70 2.45
C PHE A 316 -18.52 3.29 2.94
N TYR A 317 -17.50 3.35 2.08
CA TYR A 317 -16.24 4.05 2.41
C TYR A 317 -16.32 5.53 2.04
N ASN A 318 -15.76 6.39 2.88
CA ASN A 318 -15.75 7.84 2.65
C ASN A 318 -14.37 8.42 2.91
N ASP A 319 -14.01 9.45 2.15
CA ASP A 319 -12.94 10.38 2.56
C ASP A 319 -13.32 11.04 3.90
N VAL A 320 -12.31 11.37 4.70
CA VAL A 320 -12.50 11.89 6.05
C VAL A 320 -11.67 13.15 6.22
N LEU A 321 -12.32 14.27 6.56
CA LEU A 321 -11.62 15.46 7.00
C LEU A 321 -11.24 15.31 8.47
N VAL A 322 -10.08 15.81 8.85
CA VAL A 322 -9.61 15.84 10.24
C VAL A 322 -9.45 17.29 10.66
N ASP A 323 -10.30 17.75 11.57
CA ASP A 323 -10.17 19.06 12.20
C ASP A 323 -8.88 19.09 13.02
N GLN A 324 -7.93 19.94 12.64
CA GLN A 324 -6.61 20.00 13.28
C GLN A 324 -6.65 20.55 14.71
N LEU A 325 -7.74 21.23 15.10
CA LEU A 325 -7.90 21.79 16.44
C LEU A 325 -8.52 20.81 17.42
N THR A 326 -9.56 20.09 16.97
CA THR A 326 -10.33 19.17 17.81
C THR A 326 -9.92 17.71 17.64
N GLU A 327 -9.09 17.41 16.63
CA GLU A 327 -8.76 16.06 16.14
C GLU A 327 -10.00 15.25 15.71
N GLN A 328 -11.13 15.92 15.48
CA GLN A 328 -12.37 15.26 15.08
C GLN A 328 -12.30 14.76 13.64
N ASN A 329 -12.68 13.49 13.44
CA ASN A 329 -12.93 12.90 12.12
C ASN A 329 -14.32 13.33 11.62
N ILE A 330 -14.38 13.94 10.44
CA ILE A 330 -15.60 14.43 9.80
C ILE A 330 -15.75 13.69 8.45
N PRO A 331 -16.65 12.71 8.35
CA PRO A 331 -16.84 11.96 7.11
C PRO A 331 -17.42 12.85 6.01
N ILE A 332 -16.82 12.83 4.83
CA ILE A 332 -17.42 13.37 3.61
C ILE A 332 -18.43 12.35 3.11
N GLN A 333 -19.70 12.51 3.50
CA GLN A 333 -20.79 11.54 3.27
C GLN A 333 -21.29 11.53 1.81
N VAL A 334 -20.35 11.40 0.87
CA VAL A 334 -20.57 11.36 -0.56
C VAL A 334 -20.34 9.94 -1.07
N ARG A 335 -21.38 9.36 -1.67
CA ARG A 335 -21.25 8.14 -2.50
C ARG A 335 -20.66 8.45 -3.88
N SER A 336 -19.35 8.44 -3.98
CA SER A 336 -18.60 8.55 -5.23
C SER A 336 -17.78 7.28 -5.50
N LEU A 337 -17.12 7.20 -6.66
CA LEU A 337 -16.19 6.11 -6.98
C LEU A 337 -15.13 5.90 -5.91
N VAL A 338 -14.72 6.95 -5.19
CA VAL A 338 -13.74 6.85 -4.10
C VAL A 338 -14.12 5.80 -3.07
N GLY A 339 -15.41 5.66 -2.75
CA GLY A 339 -15.88 4.65 -1.81
C GLY A 339 -16.10 3.25 -2.39
N LEU A 340 -16.04 3.10 -3.72
CA LEU A 340 -16.09 1.82 -4.44
C LEU A 340 -14.71 1.30 -4.83
N LEU A 341 -13.74 2.20 -5.02
CA LEU A 341 -12.37 1.87 -5.38
C LEU A 341 -11.71 0.84 -4.45
N PRO A 342 -11.97 0.77 -3.13
CA PRO A 342 -11.46 -0.32 -2.28
C PRO A 342 -11.63 -1.73 -2.86
N LEU A 343 -12.68 -1.99 -3.64
CA LEU A 343 -12.90 -3.26 -4.35
C LEU A 343 -11.76 -3.62 -5.32
N VAL A 344 -11.08 -2.62 -5.88
CA VAL A 344 -10.00 -2.78 -6.86
C VAL A 344 -8.75 -3.41 -6.24
N ALA A 345 -8.49 -3.20 -4.95
CA ALA A 345 -7.34 -3.76 -4.26
C ALA A 345 -7.57 -5.24 -3.90
N CYS A 346 -7.65 -6.10 -4.92
CA CYS A 346 -7.73 -7.54 -4.79
C CYS A 346 -6.93 -8.27 -5.88
N GLY A 347 -6.57 -9.52 -5.60
CA GLY A 347 -5.84 -10.36 -6.55
C GLY A 347 -5.57 -11.76 -6.02
N THR A 348 -5.28 -12.69 -6.93
CA THR A 348 -4.88 -14.05 -6.59
C THR A 348 -3.36 -14.18 -6.69
N VAL A 349 -2.77 -14.88 -5.72
CA VAL A 349 -1.36 -15.25 -5.71
C VAL A 349 -1.25 -16.77 -5.62
N ASN A 350 -0.41 -17.36 -6.47
CA ASN A 350 -0.17 -18.79 -6.51
C ASN A 350 1.31 -19.05 -6.23
N PHE A 351 1.60 -19.84 -5.20
CA PHE A 351 2.96 -20.21 -4.81
C PHE A 351 3.30 -21.66 -5.16
N SER A 352 2.48 -22.34 -5.98
CA SER A 352 2.72 -23.72 -6.38
C SER A 352 4.09 -23.83 -7.07
N GLY A 353 4.94 -24.74 -6.57
CA GLY A 353 6.30 -24.93 -7.09
C GLY A 353 7.33 -23.89 -6.61
N ILE A 354 6.94 -22.93 -5.77
CA ILE A 354 7.85 -21.95 -5.15
C ILE A 354 8.20 -22.41 -3.74
N ARG A 355 9.50 -22.49 -3.43
CA ARG A 355 9.96 -22.73 -2.06
C ARG A 355 9.92 -21.42 -1.28
N CYS A 356 8.82 -21.19 -0.56
CA CYS A 356 8.67 -20.04 0.33
C CYS A 356 9.58 -20.12 1.56
N THR A 357 10.13 -18.98 2.00
CA THR A 357 10.73 -18.84 3.33
C THR A 357 9.71 -19.08 4.44
N GLU A 358 10.18 -19.29 5.66
CA GLU A 358 9.30 -19.51 6.80
C GLU A 358 8.51 -18.24 7.15
N GLU A 359 9.12 -17.05 7.06
CA GLU A 359 8.40 -15.80 7.32
C GLU A 359 7.26 -15.58 6.31
N LEU A 360 7.48 -15.92 5.03
CA LEU A 360 6.46 -15.80 4.00
C LEU A 360 5.28 -16.74 4.26
N LYS A 361 5.57 -17.98 4.69
CA LYS A 361 4.52 -18.93 5.10
C LYS A 361 3.73 -18.42 6.30
N GLN A 362 4.40 -17.86 7.30
CA GLN A 362 3.73 -17.30 8.49
C GLN A 362 2.76 -16.18 8.12
N VAL A 363 3.15 -15.28 7.20
CA VAL A 363 2.25 -14.22 6.72
C VAL A 363 1.05 -14.81 5.95
N LEU A 364 1.29 -15.76 5.04
CA LEU A 364 0.21 -16.41 4.27
C LEU A 364 -0.74 -17.26 5.12
N GLN A 365 -0.28 -17.75 6.27
CA GLN A 365 -1.05 -18.57 7.20
C GLN A 365 -1.63 -17.76 8.37
N THR A 366 -1.40 -16.45 8.39
CA THR A 366 -2.01 -15.57 9.39
C THR A 366 -3.52 -15.64 9.27
N ASP A 367 -4.21 -15.83 10.39
CA ASP A 367 -5.68 -15.83 10.43
C ASP A 367 -6.20 -14.41 10.18
N SER A 368 -6.48 -14.12 8.90
CA SER A 368 -6.93 -12.81 8.44
C SER A 368 -8.01 -12.98 7.39
N ILE A 369 -9.08 -12.20 7.53
CA ILE A 369 -10.16 -12.09 6.53
C ILE A 369 -9.69 -11.57 5.16
N HIS A 370 -8.49 -10.99 5.10
CA HIS A 370 -7.89 -10.41 3.89
C HIS A 370 -7.06 -11.40 3.08
N ILE A 371 -6.78 -12.60 3.62
CA ILE A 371 -6.04 -13.68 2.95
C ILE A 371 -6.85 -14.97 3.01
N MET A 372 -7.41 -15.37 1.87
CA MET A 372 -8.25 -16.57 1.77
C MET A 372 -7.55 -17.65 0.95
N LYS A 373 -7.15 -18.74 1.61
CA LYS A 373 -6.62 -19.92 0.91
C LYS A 373 -7.69 -20.55 0.03
N GLN A 374 -7.36 -20.80 -1.23
CA GLN A 374 -8.22 -21.39 -2.23
C GLN A 374 -8.12 -22.93 -2.19
N SER A 375 -9.00 -23.62 -2.93
CA SER A 375 -9.01 -25.10 -2.99
C SER A 375 -7.79 -25.70 -3.69
N GLU A 376 -7.16 -24.93 -4.59
CA GLU A 376 -5.91 -25.31 -5.24
C GLU A 376 -4.73 -25.13 -4.28
N GLU A 377 -3.78 -26.08 -4.27
CA GLU A 377 -2.63 -26.04 -3.37
C GLU A 377 -1.84 -24.72 -3.55
N ASP A 378 -1.52 -24.09 -2.41
CA ASP A 378 -0.74 -22.85 -2.31
C ASP A 378 -1.26 -21.65 -3.12
N THR A 379 -2.56 -21.62 -3.40
CA THR A 379 -3.24 -20.47 -4.00
C THR A 379 -4.01 -19.67 -2.96
N TYR A 380 -3.87 -18.35 -2.97
CA TYR A 380 -4.49 -17.43 -2.02
C TYR A 380 -5.16 -16.28 -2.75
N PHE A 381 -6.38 -15.94 -2.34
CA PHE A 381 -7.08 -14.73 -2.76
C PHE A 381 -6.85 -13.64 -1.72
N LEU A 382 -6.28 -12.53 -2.15
CA LEU A 382 -6.02 -11.34 -1.35
C LEU A 382 -7.09 -10.30 -1.68
N THR A 383 -7.72 -9.73 -0.65
CA THR A 383 -8.72 -8.65 -0.82
C THR A 383 -8.63 -7.62 0.29
N CYS A 384 -8.57 -6.35 -0.10
CA CYS A 384 -8.58 -5.25 0.85
C CYS A 384 -9.93 -5.11 1.56
N VAL A 385 -11.03 -5.46 0.89
CA VAL A 385 -12.39 -5.35 1.44
C VAL A 385 -12.85 -6.71 1.98
N PRO A 386 -13.35 -6.78 3.22
CA PRO A 386 -13.96 -7.97 3.78
C PRO A 386 -15.15 -8.47 2.94
N PRO A 387 -15.35 -9.80 2.79
CA PRO A 387 -16.43 -10.35 1.96
C PRO A 387 -17.85 -9.83 2.26
N GLU A 388 -18.15 -9.57 3.53
CA GLU A 388 -19.43 -8.98 3.93
C GLU A 388 -19.61 -7.57 3.35
N ARG A 389 -18.59 -6.72 3.44
CA ARG A 389 -18.63 -5.35 2.92
C ARG A 389 -18.61 -5.31 1.40
N ILE A 390 -17.93 -6.26 0.75
CA ILE A 390 -18.02 -6.45 -0.71
C ILE A 390 -19.49 -6.59 -1.11
N THR A 391 -20.26 -7.43 -0.41
CA THR A 391 -21.69 -7.64 -0.72
C THR A 391 -22.49 -6.33 -0.61
N ASN A 392 -22.23 -5.50 0.40
CA ASN A 392 -22.90 -4.20 0.56
C ASN A 392 -22.54 -3.22 -0.57
N LEU A 393 -21.26 -3.13 -0.92
CA LEU A 393 -20.80 -2.27 -2.01
C LEU A 393 -21.36 -2.70 -3.37
N LEU A 394 -21.47 -4.01 -3.63
CA LEU A 394 -22.06 -4.52 -4.87
C LEU A 394 -23.54 -4.16 -5.00
N GLN A 395 -24.29 -4.09 -3.90
CA GLN A 395 -25.69 -3.64 -3.95
C GLN A 395 -25.80 -2.20 -4.46
N VAL A 396 -24.97 -1.31 -3.91
CA VAL A 396 -24.92 0.11 -4.30
C VAL A 396 -24.37 0.29 -5.72
N LEU A 397 -23.34 -0.48 -6.10
CA LEU A 397 -22.71 -0.43 -7.41
C LEU A 397 -23.67 -0.79 -8.56
N PHE A 398 -24.50 -1.80 -8.35
CA PHE A 398 -25.43 -2.33 -9.35
C PHE A 398 -26.85 -1.76 -9.23
N ASP A 399 -27.05 -0.70 -8.45
CA ASP A 399 -28.31 0.03 -8.36
C ASP A 399 -28.41 1.11 -9.45
N GLU A 400 -29.50 1.05 -10.22
CA GLU A 400 -29.76 1.94 -11.35
C GLU A 400 -30.08 3.38 -10.91
N GLU A 401 -30.61 3.55 -9.69
CA GLU A 401 -30.83 4.84 -9.04
C GLU A 401 -29.58 5.38 -8.33
N GLU A 402 -28.49 4.61 -8.33
CA GLU A 402 -27.19 5.00 -7.81
C GLU A 402 -26.13 5.00 -8.92
N PHE A 403 -25.30 3.96 -9.00
CA PHE A 403 -24.11 3.92 -9.83
C PHE A 403 -24.32 3.28 -11.21
N LEU A 404 -25.28 2.37 -11.38
CA LEU A 404 -25.48 1.64 -12.62
C LEU A 404 -26.25 2.49 -13.64
N SER A 405 -25.55 3.00 -14.64
CA SER A 405 -26.14 3.67 -15.80
C SER A 405 -26.48 2.67 -16.90
N ASN A 406 -27.30 3.07 -17.87
CA ASN A 406 -27.46 2.38 -19.16
C ASN A 406 -26.15 2.26 -19.96
N PHE A 407 -25.12 3.01 -19.59
CA PHE A 407 -23.87 3.16 -20.33
C PHE A 407 -22.62 2.76 -19.51
N GLY A 408 -22.77 2.25 -18.29
CA GLY A 408 -21.66 1.81 -17.44
C GLY A 408 -21.85 2.20 -15.97
N ILE A 409 -20.75 2.28 -15.22
CA ILE A 409 -20.72 2.73 -13.83
C ILE A 409 -20.40 4.23 -13.77
N ARG A 410 -21.26 4.98 -13.08
CA ARG A 410 -21.13 6.42 -12.83
C ARG A 410 -19.95 6.74 -11.93
N SER A 411 -19.36 7.92 -12.10
CA SER A 411 -18.31 8.42 -11.19
C SER A 411 -18.85 8.89 -9.84
N LEU A 412 -20.11 9.32 -9.80
CA LEU A 412 -20.85 9.73 -8.61
C LEU A 412 -22.23 9.09 -8.61
N SER A 413 -22.71 8.66 -7.45
CA SER A 413 -24.06 8.10 -7.32
C SER A 413 -25.12 9.14 -7.70
N LYS A 414 -26.12 8.71 -8.46
CA LYS A 414 -27.24 9.55 -8.91
C LYS A 414 -28.11 10.06 -7.75
N ILE A 415 -28.00 9.51 -6.54
CA ILE A 415 -28.68 10.04 -5.33
C ILE A 415 -28.32 11.51 -5.06
N HIS A 416 -27.12 11.94 -5.48
CA HIS A 416 -26.64 13.32 -5.36
C HIS A 416 -27.25 14.26 -6.41
N SER A 417 -28.27 13.81 -7.16
CA SER A 417 -29.20 14.71 -7.87
C SER A 417 -29.92 15.64 -6.88
N LYS A 418 -30.00 15.22 -5.61
CA LYS A 418 -30.24 16.10 -4.48
C LYS A 418 -28.89 16.55 -3.91
N ASP A 419 -28.69 17.85 -3.85
CA ASP A 419 -27.44 18.44 -3.37
C ASP A 419 -27.03 17.92 -1.99
N TYR A 420 -25.75 17.56 -1.89
CA TYR A 420 -25.08 17.31 -0.62
C TYR A 420 -24.40 18.59 -0.15
N ILE A 421 -24.66 18.99 1.10
CA ILE A 421 -24.07 20.18 1.70
C ILE A 421 -23.23 19.75 2.91
N LEU A 422 -21.94 20.07 2.86
CA LEU A 422 -21.01 19.93 3.98
C LEU A 422 -20.81 21.29 4.63
N THR A 423 -21.17 21.41 5.91
CA THR A 423 -20.98 22.64 6.68
C THR A 423 -19.81 22.46 7.64
N LEU A 424 -18.78 23.31 7.52
CA LEU A 424 -17.58 23.27 8.37
C LEU A 424 -17.40 24.57 9.15
N PRO A 425 -16.96 24.52 10.41
CA PRO A 425 -16.45 25.69 11.11
C PRO A 425 -15.27 26.32 10.36
N VAL A 426 -15.25 27.66 10.26
CA VAL A 426 -14.12 28.39 9.69
C VAL A 426 -12.97 28.39 10.69
N ARG A 427 -11.85 27.75 10.33
CA ARG A 427 -10.61 27.74 11.12
C ARG A 427 -9.60 28.69 10.46
N LYS A 428 -9.74 29.99 10.70
CA LYS A 428 -8.69 30.97 10.33
C LYS A 428 -7.61 30.98 11.40
N ASN A 429 -6.35 31.14 11.00
CA ASN A 429 -5.18 31.23 11.88
C ASN A 429 -5.22 32.44 12.83
N THR A 430 -6.14 32.41 13.80
CA THR A 430 -6.30 33.45 14.83
C THR A 430 -5.92 32.87 16.18
N THR A 431 -5.11 33.62 16.93
CA THR A 431 -4.73 33.38 18.33
C THR A 431 -5.91 33.49 19.32
N GLU A 432 -7.15 33.43 18.85
CA GLU A 432 -8.37 33.54 19.64
C GLU A 432 -8.87 32.16 20.10
N ASN A 433 -9.56 32.16 21.23
CA ASN A 433 -9.96 30.98 21.98
C ASN A 433 -10.83 30.02 21.11
N PRO A 434 -10.52 28.71 21.04
CA PRO A 434 -11.23 27.70 20.23
C PRO A 434 -12.76 27.65 20.39
N GLU A 435 -13.27 28.08 21.54
CA GLU A 435 -14.68 27.98 21.90
C GLU A 435 -15.58 29.06 21.27
N THR A 436 -15.03 30.03 20.52
CA THR A 436 -15.79 31.19 20.00
C THR A 436 -15.97 31.25 18.47
N PHE A 437 -15.60 30.21 17.72
CA PHE A 437 -15.83 30.18 16.27
C PHE A 437 -17.31 29.97 15.93
N SER A 438 -18.04 31.07 15.66
CA SER A 438 -19.45 31.07 15.26
C SER A 438 -19.67 31.09 13.74
N LEU A 439 -18.60 31.25 12.95
CA LEU A 439 -18.66 31.28 11.49
C LEU A 439 -18.51 29.86 10.93
N THR A 440 -19.41 29.52 10.01
CA THR A 440 -19.38 28.28 9.25
C THR A 440 -19.35 28.59 7.76
N GLU A 441 -18.78 27.67 7.00
CA GLU A 441 -18.72 27.70 5.54
C GLU A 441 -19.44 26.46 5.00
N ASN A 442 -20.19 26.64 3.90
CA ASN A 442 -20.93 25.56 3.25
C ASN A 442 -20.28 25.20 1.93
N PHE A 443 -19.98 23.91 1.76
CA PHE A 443 -19.50 23.31 0.53
C PHE A 443 -20.61 22.47 -0.07
N THR A 444 -20.89 22.61 -1.36
CA THR A 444 -22.02 21.93 -2.03
C THR A 444 -21.51 21.03 -3.14
N LEU A 445 -22.08 19.82 -3.22
CA LEU A 445 -21.83 18.86 -4.28
C LEU A 445 -23.15 18.48 -4.94
N HIS A 446 -23.14 18.55 -6.27
CA HIS A 446 -24.27 18.24 -7.13
C HIS A 446 -23.88 17.16 -8.14
N TYR A 447 -24.85 16.34 -8.54
CA TYR A 447 -24.68 15.35 -9.60
C TYR A 447 -24.71 16.00 -10.98
N ALA A 448 -23.58 15.99 -11.67
CA ALA A 448 -23.40 16.52 -13.02
C ALA A 448 -23.07 15.36 -13.98
N PRO A 449 -24.03 14.80 -14.72
CA PRO A 449 -23.80 13.60 -15.53
C PRO A 449 -22.91 13.82 -16.77
N GLY A 450 -22.66 15.08 -17.18
CA GLY A 450 -21.88 15.46 -18.36
C GLY A 450 -20.75 16.42 -18.01
N GLU A 451 -20.84 17.66 -18.46
CA GLU A 451 -19.86 18.72 -18.20
C GLU A 451 -19.80 19.12 -16.71
N ALA A 452 -18.65 19.62 -16.26
CA ALA A 452 -18.47 20.07 -14.88
C ALA A 452 -19.35 21.31 -14.57
N ASP A 453 -19.82 21.38 -13.33
CA ASP A 453 -20.58 22.52 -12.78
C ASP A 453 -19.76 23.37 -11.80
N SER A 454 -18.49 23.04 -11.62
CA SER A 454 -17.56 23.72 -10.73
C SER A 454 -16.27 24.10 -11.45
N GLU A 455 -15.64 25.18 -10.98
CA GLU A 455 -14.33 25.64 -11.48
C GLU A 455 -13.16 24.91 -10.79
N MET A 456 -13.45 23.90 -9.94
CA MET A 456 -12.43 23.14 -9.22
C MET A 456 -11.47 22.50 -10.22
N MET A 457 -10.16 22.73 -10.02
CA MET A 457 -9.10 22.29 -10.95
C MET A 457 -9.29 22.75 -12.40
N GLY A 458 -9.90 23.93 -12.60
CA GLY A 458 -10.05 24.55 -13.93
C GLY A 458 -11.29 24.09 -14.71
N GLY A 459 -12.12 23.22 -14.16
CA GLY A 459 -13.48 22.93 -14.67
C GLY A 459 -13.55 22.18 -16.02
N ASN A 460 -12.44 21.66 -16.53
CA ASN A 460 -12.40 20.97 -17.83
C ASN A 460 -12.86 19.51 -17.74
N SER A 461 -12.48 18.83 -16.66
CA SER A 461 -12.81 17.42 -16.39
C SER A 461 -13.93 17.31 -15.38
N ASN A 462 -14.75 16.26 -15.48
CA ASN A 462 -15.84 16.03 -14.54
C ASN A 462 -15.92 14.58 -14.05
N TRP A 463 -15.87 14.43 -12.73
CA TRP A 463 -15.96 13.20 -11.97
C TRP A 463 -17.23 13.15 -11.09
N ARG A 464 -18.13 14.13 -11.21
CA ARG A 464 -19.38 14.19 -10.43
C ARG A 464 -20.58 13.53 -11.12
N GLY A 465 -20.33 12.44 -11.85
CA GLY A 465 -21.42 11.72 -12.52
C GLY A 465 -21.05 10.96 -13.79
N PRO A 466 -20.19 11.48 -14.69
CA PRO A 466 -19.95 10.86 -15.99
C PRO A 466 -19.34 9.45 -15.90
N ILE A 467 -19.42 8.72 -17.01
CA ILE A 467 -18.80 7.40 -17.19
C ILE A 467 -17.38 7.59 -17.71
N TRP A 468 -16.42 7.03 -16.96
CA TRP A 468 -15.01 6.99 -17.33
C TRP A 468 -14.60 5.55 -17.65
N ILE A 469 -14.11 5.32 -18.87
CA ILE A 469 -13.74 3.98 -19.33
C ILE A 469 -12.60 3.38 -18.50
N CYS A 470 -11.59 4.18 -18.11
CA CYS A 470 -10.49 3.72 -17.23
C CYS A 470 -11.01 3.19 -15.89
N ALA A 471 -11.85 3.96 -15.20
CA ALA A 471 -12.38 3.58 -13.90
C ALA A 471 -13.30 2.35 -14.00
N ASN A 472 -14.13 2.28 -15.05
CA ASN A 472 -14.93 1.10 -15.33
C ASN A 472 -14.06 -0.12 -15.61
N TYR A 473 -13.02 0.02 -16.43
CA TYR A 473 -12.14 -1.09 -16.81
C TYR A 473 -11.45 -1.72 -15.60
N ILE A 474 -10.85 -0.90 -14.73
CA ILE A 474 -10.15 -1.41 -13.55
C ILE A 474 -11.13 -2.00 -12.51
N LEU A 475 -12.33 -1.43 -12.39
CA LEU A 475 -13.38 -1.99 -11.54
C LEU A 475 -13.88 -3.34 -12.07
N LEU A 476 -14.11 -3.47 -13.37
CA LEU A 476 -14.51 -4.73 -13.99
C LEU A 476 -13.45 -5.83 -13.81
N ASP A 477 -12.16 -5.50 -13.98
CA ASP A 477 -11.05 -6.41 -13.66
C ASP A 477 -11.10 -6.90 -12.22
N ALA A 478 -11.42 -6.01 -11.27
CA ALA A 478 -11.55 -6.36 -9.86
C ALA A 478 -12.77 -7.24 -9.59
N LEU A 479 -13.93 -6.95 -10.19
CA LEU A 479 -15.14 -7.75 -10.03
C LEU A 479 -14.96 -9.19 -10.55
N GLU A 480 -14.24 -9.37 -11.65
CA GLU A 480 -13.87 -10.69 -12.17
C GLU A 480 -13.00 -11.46 -11.16
N LYS A 481 -11.99 -10.80 -10.57
CA LYS A 481 -11.13 -11.37 -9.53
C LYS A 481 -11.92 -11.72 -8.26
N ILE A 482 -12.82 -10.84 -7.82
CA ILE A 482 -13.70 -11.09 -6.66
C ILE A 482 -14.59 -12.31 -6.92
N TYR A 483 -15.20 -12.41 -8.11
CA TYR A 483 -16.01 -13.58 -8.47
C TYR A 483 -15.18 -14.87 -8.44
N SER A 484 -13.96 -14.85 -8.97
CA SER A 484 -13.06 -15.99 -8.94
C SER A 484 -12.62 -16.35 -7.52
N GLY A 485 -12.29 -15.36 -6.69
CA GLY A 485 -11.71 -15.55 -5.36
C GLY A 485 -12.72 -15.90 -4.26
N LEU A 486 -13.95 -15.37 -4.34
CA LEU A 486 -15.05 -15.72 -3.43
C LEU A 486 -15.88 -16.92 -3.94
N GLY A 487 -15.70 -17.28 -5.21
CA GLY A 487 -16.28 -18.46 -5.84
C GLY A 487 -17.62 -18.20 -6.55
N SER A 488 -17.98 -19.15 -7.41
CA SER A 488 -19.09 -19.06 -8.38
C SER A 488 -20.50 -18.90 -7.79
N ARG A 489 -20.65 -18.96 -6.47
CA ARG A 489 -21.93 -18.79 -5.76
C ARG A 489 -22.23 -17.32 -5.41
N LEU A 490 -21.29 -16.41 -5.65
CA LEU A 490 -21.53 -14.99 -5.44
C LEU A 490 -22.58 -14.48 -6.44
N THR A 491 -23.76 -14.19 -5.92
CA THR A 491 -24.89 -13.66 -6.68
C THR A 491 -25.24 -12.27 -6.19
N ILE A 492 -25.79 -11.45 -7.08
CA ILE A 492 -26.23 -10.08 -6.78
C ILE A 492 -27.59 -9.84 -7.42
N GLN A 493 -28.35 -8.90 -6.87
CA GLN A 493 -29.56 -8.41 -7.53
C GLN A 493 -29.13 -7.58 -8.74
N HIS A 494 -29.62 -7.94 -9.93
CA HIS A 494 -29.27 -7.24 -11.16
C HIS A 494 -30.35 -7.45 -12.25
N PRO A 495 -30.94 -6.36 -12.78
CA PRO A 495 -30.91 -5.00 -12.24
C PRO A 495 -31.38 -4.95 -10.77
N ALA A 496 -31.06 -3.87 -10.04
CA ALA A 496 -31.42 -3.77 -8.63
C ALA A 496 -32.90 -4.09 -8.39
N HIS A 497 -33.18 -4.84 -7.32
CA HIS A 497 -34.52 -5.29 -6.93
C HIS A 497 -35.22 -6.29 -7.88
N GLN A 498 -34.53 -6.86 -8.87
CA GLN A 498 -35.08 -7.91 -9.73
C GLN A 498 -34.56 -9.31 -9.34
N SER A 499 -34.16 -10.10 -10.34
CA SER A 499 -33.57 -11.42 -10.16
C SER A 499 -32.17 -11.37 -9.57
N ARG A 500 -31.76 -12.46 -8.92
CA ARG A 500 -30.36 -12.68 -8.58
C ARG A 500 -29.67 -13.39 -9.73
N ILE A 501 -28.58 -12.81 -10.21
CA ILE A 501 -27.67 -13.45 -11.19
C ILE A 501 -26.27 -13.55 -10.59
N SER A 502 -25.40 -14.36 -11.19
CA SER A 502 -24.00 -14.44 -10.79
C SER A 502 -23.26 -13.15 -11.13
N LEU A 503 -22.23 -12.80 -10.34
CA LEU A 503 -21.47 -11.57 -10.54
C LEU A 503 -20.84 -11.50 -11.96
N ASP A 504 -20.40 -12.61 -12.54
CA ASP A 504 -19.86 -12.63 -13.91
C ASP A 504 -20.88 -12.20 -14.97
N LEU A 505 -22.16 -12.54 -14.80
CA LEU A 505 -23.23 -12.13 -15.70
C LEU A 505 -23.51 -10.63 -15.58
N ALA A 506 -23.45 -10.09 -14.35
CA ALA A 506 -23.60 -8.65 -14.13
C ALA A 506 -22.41 -7.86 -14.69
N VAL A 507 -21.18 -8.37 -14.54
CA VAL A 507 -19.98 -7.82 -15.20
C VAL A 507 -20.15 -7.79 -16.72
N LYS A 508 -20.61 -8.90 -17.32
CA LYS A 508 -20.91 -8.95 -18.76
C LYS A 508 -21.97 -7.94 -19.19
N ASP A 509 -22.98 -7.69 -18.37
CA ASP A 509 -23.98 -6.66 -18.63
C ASP A 509 -23.35 -5.26 -18.65
N VAL A 510 -22.53 -4.90 -17.66
CA VAL A 510 -21.81 -3.62 -17.64
C VAL A 510 -20.88 -3.46 -18.84
N CYS A 511 -20.16 -4.51 -19.24
CA CYS A 511 -19.35 -4.51 -20.45
C CYS A 511 -20.20 -4.19 -21.70
N LYS A 512 -21.39 -4.80 -21.84
CA LYS A 512 -22.30 -4.53 -22.95
C LYS A 512 -22.83 -3.10 -22.93
N ARG A 513 -23.15 -2.56 -21.75
CA ARG A 513 -23.57 -1.17 -21.56
C ARG A 513 -22.49 -0.19 -22.03
N LEU A 514 -21.24 -0.42 -21.64
CA LEU A 514 -20.10 0.39 -22.08
C LEU A 514 -19.92 0.34 -23.60
N VAL A 515 -19.94 -0.86 -24.18
CA VAL A 515 -19.82 -1.07 -25.62
C VAL A 515 -20.98 -0.45 -26.39
N SER A 516 -22.20 -0.46 -25.84
CA SER A 516 -23.38 0.08 -26.51
C SER A 516 -23.25 1.55 -26.91
N MET A 517 -22.42 2.34 -26.20
CA MET A 517 -22.13 3.73 -26.55
C MET A 517 -21.50 3.88 -27.95
N PHE A 518 -20.78 2.84 -28.41
CA PHE A 518 -20.02 2.80 -29.66
C PHE A 518 -20.75 2.10 -30.80
N LEU A 519 -21.87 1.44 -30.52
CA LEU A 519 -22.63 0.67 -31.51
C LEU A 519 -23.77 1.50 -32.10
N PRO A 520 -24.03 1.37 -33.42
CA PRO A 520 -25.19 1.99 -34.03
C PRO A 520 -26.48 1.34 -33.49
N ASP A 521 -27.48 2.15 -33.22
CA ASP A 521 -28.83 1.70 -32.93
C ASP A 521 -29.61 1.38 -34.22
N SER A 522 -30.92 1.12 -34.09
CA SER A 522 -31.80 0.84 -35.23
C SER A 522 -31.93 1.99 -36.25
N THR A 523 -31.56 3.22 -35.87
CA THR A 523 -31.54 4.40 -36.72
C THR A 523 -30.17 4.66 -37.35
N GLY A 524 -29.14 3.90 -36.94
CA GLY A 524 -27.75 4.09 -37.34
C GLY A 524 -26.97 5.07 -36.45
N ALA A 525 -27.62 5.70 -35.48
CA ALA A 525 -27.01 6.65 -34.56
C ALA A 525 -26.24 5.94 -33.45
N ARG A 526 -25.19 6.58 -32.93
CA ARG A 526 -24.42 6.09 -31.76
C ARG A 526 -24.61 7.05 -30.60
N PRO A 527 -24.83 6.56 -29.37
CA PRO A 527 -24.90 7.42 -28.19
C PRO A 527 -23.71 8.38 -28.09
N LEU A 528 -22.48 7.91 -28.35
CA LEU A 528 -21.28 8.75 -28.22
C LEU A 528 -21.27 9.99 -29.13
N HIS A 529 -21.98 9.97 -30.26
CA HIS A 529 -22.08 11.12 -31.17
C HIS A 529 -23.21 12.09 -30.78
N GLY A 530 -24.02 11.80 -29.75
CA GLY A 530 -25.15 12.64 -29.37
C GLY A 530 -26.05 12.98 -30.56
N ASP A 531 -26.40 14.25 -30.71
CA ASP A 531 -27.34 14.73 -31.74
C ASP A 531 -26.67 15.14 -33.07
N TYR A 532 -25.38 14.83 -33.28
CA TYR A 532 -24.65 15.19 -34.49
C TYR A 532 -25.02 14.30 -35.69
N LYS A 533 -26.01 14.73 -36.49
CA LYS A 533 -26.55 14.01 -37.66
C LYS A 533 -25.52 13.58 -38.70
N GLN A 534 -24.41 14.30 -38.82
CA GLN A 534 -23.32 13.98 -39.76
C GLN A 534 -22.71 12.59 -39.52
N PHE A 535 -22.83 12.05 -38.30
CA PHE A 535 -22.36 10.70 -37.98
C PHE A 535 -23.42 9.60 -38.16
N THR A 536 -24.61 9.93 -38.68
CA THR A 536 -25.69 8.96 -38.93
C THR A 536 -25.98 8.79 -40.42
N GLU A 537 -25.99 9.89 -41.18
CA GLU A 537 -26.48 9.90 -42.58
C GLU A 537 -25.36 10.03 -43.63
N ASP A 538 -24.14 10.38 -43.21
CA ASP A 538 -23.10 10.90 -44.10
C ASP A 538 -21.87 9.98 -44.23
N LEU A 539 -20.87 10.43 -45.00
CA LEU A 539 -19.55 9.80 -45.16
C LEU A 539 -18.82 9.49 -43.82
N TRP A 540 -19.28 10.07 -42.71
CA TRP A 540 -18.63 9.99 -41.41
C TRP A 540 -19.25 8.95 -40.47
N LYS A 541 -20.28 8.21 -40.90
CA LYS A 541 -20.97 7.20 -40.07
C LYS A 541 -20.08 6.11 -39.46
N ASP A 542 -18.94 5.84 -40.10
CA ASP A 542 -17.97 4.82 -39.70
C ASP A 542 -16.77 5.44 -38.95
N LEU A 543 -16.73 6.77 -38.78
CA LEU A 543 -15.74 7.45 -37.96
C LEU A 543 -16.17 7.39 -36.50
N ILE A 544 -15.54 6.49 -35.73
CA ILE A 544 -15.79 6.33 -34.30
C ILE A 544 -14.78 7.19 -33.53
N LEU A 545 -15.29 8.15 -32.76
CA LEU A 545 -14.47 9.05 -31.95
C LEU A 545 -14.20 8.48 -30.55
N TYR A 546 -13.07 8.87 -29.97
CA TYR A 546 -12.63 8.48 -28.64
C TYR A 546 -12.72 9.70 -27.73
N TYR A 547 -13.77 9.77 -26.92
CA TYR A 547 -13.99 10.87 -26.00
C TYR A 547 -13.31 10.65 -24.65
N GLU A 548 -13.09 11.72 -23.91
CA GLU A 548 -12.45 11.70 -22.61
C GLU A 548 -13.28 10.95 -21.57
N TYR A 549 -14.57 11.26 -21.53
CA TYR A 549 -15.58 10.62 -20.71
C TYR A 549 -16.95 10.71 -21.41
N PHE A 550 -17.96 10.07 -20.84
CA PHE A 550 -19.29 9.97 -21.46
C PHE A 550 -20.38 10.39 -20.50
N HIS A 551 -21.37 11.11 -21.03
CA HIS A 551 -22.52 11.56 -20.27
C HIS A 551 -23.30 10.37 -19.71
N ALA A 552 -23.48 10.32 -18.39
CA ALA A 552 -24.01 9.13 -17.73
C ALA A 552 -25.45 8.76 -18.12
N ASP A 553 -26.30 9.72 -18.50
CA ASP A 553 -27.69 9.39 -18.86
C ASP A 553 -27.97 9.28 -20.36
N SER A 554 -27.09 9.78 -21.23
CA SER A 554 -27.30 9.80 -22.69
C SER A 554 -26.25 9.04 -23.47
N GLY A 555 -25.10 8.72 -22.85
CA GLY A 555 -23.97 8.07 -23.50
C GLY A 555 -23.18 8.98 -24.44
N ARG A 556 -23.53 10.27 -24.54
CA ARG A 556 -22.84 11.26 -25.37
C ARG A 556 -21.39 11.43 -24.93
N GLY A 557 -20.48 11.48 -25.90
CA GLY A 557 -19.08 11.82 -25.64
C GLY A 557 -18.89 13.25 -25.14
N CYS A 558 -18.04 13.42 -24.15
CA CYS A 558 -17.69 14.69 -23.51
C CYS A 558 -16.16 14.87 -23.46
N GLY A 559 -15.72 16.11 -23.23
CA GLY A 559 -14.29 16.46 -23.18
C GLY A 559 -13.58 16.29 -24.53
N ALA A 560 -12.28 15.99 -24.49
CA ALA A 560 -11.47 15.82 -25.69
C ALA A 560 -11.98 14.65 -26.57
N SER A 561 -12.14 14.86 -27.87
CA SER A 561 -12.76 13.89 -28.81
C SER A 561 -11.79 12.94 -29.53
N HIS A 562 -10.49 13.07 -29.26
CA HIS A 562 -9.42 12.21 -29.81
C HIS A 562 -8.58 11.58 -28.69
N GLN A 563 -9.22 11.28 -27.55
CA GLN A 563 -8.62 10.67 -26.37
C GLN A 563 -8.39 9.16 -26.58
N THR A 564 -7.49 8.81 -27.49
CA THR A 564 -7.03 7.42 -27.68
C THR A 564 -6.04 6.99 -26.58
N GLY A 565 -6.19 7.56 -25.38
CA GLY A 565 -5.55 7.14 -24.15
C GLY A 565 -6.40 6.08 -23.46
N TRP A 566 -6.98 6.41 -22.29
CA TRP A 566 -7.77 5.46 -21.51
C TRP A 566 -9.05 4.96 -22.21
N THR A 567 -9.65 5.73 -23.11
CA THR A 567 -10.86 5.28 -23.83
C THR A 567 -10.56 4.14 -24.80
N ALA A 568 -9.30 3.97 -25.22
CA ALA A 568 -8.85 2.81 -26.00
C ALA A 568 -9.11 1.47 -25.31
N LEU A 569 -9.20 1.44 -23.98
CA LEU A 569 -9.51 0.22 -23.21
C LEU A 569 -10.86 -0.41 -23.60
N ILE A 570 -11.75 0.31 -24.28
CA ILE A 570 -12.98 -0.28 -24.84
C ILE A 570 -12.69 -1.43 -25.81
N THR A 571 -11.53 -1.44 -26.49
CA THR A 571 -11.17 -2.54 -27.40
C THR A 571 -10.91 -3.83 -26.66
N GLU A 572 -10.32 -3.77 -25.46
CA GLU A 572 -10.16 -4.93 -24.59
C GLU A 572 -11.51 -5.43 -24.07
N ILE A 573 -12.41 -4.53 -23.69
CA ILE A 573 -13.77 -4.90 -23.28
C ILE A 573 -14.52 -5.58 -24.42
N LEU A 574 -14.39 -5.07 -25.66
CA LEU A 574 -14.94 -5.68 -26.86
C LEU A 574 -14.35 -7.07 -27.12
N TYR A 575 -13.03 -7.21 -27.06
CA TYR A 575 -12.35 -8.48 -27.25
C TYR A 575 -12.89 -9.50 -26.23
N LYS A 576 -12.85 -9.20 -24.93
CA LYS A 576 -13.38 -10.06 -23.86
C LYS A 576 -14.83 -10.52 -24.06
N LEU A 577 -15.69 -9.69 -24.67
CA LEU A 577 -17.10 -10.03 -24.89
C LEU A 577 -17.33 -10.99 -26.06
N TYR A 578 -16.46 -10.97 -27.07
CA TYR A 578 -16.72 -11.60 -28.37
C TYR A 578 -15.61 -12.53 -28.90
N SER A 579 -14.46 -12.60 -28.22
CA SER A 579 -13.42 -13.63 -28.44
C SER A 579 -13.67 -14.83 -27.53
#